data_AF-A0A9E5N6C5-F1
#
_entry.id   AF-A0A9E5N6C5-F1
#
_cell.length_a   1.000
_cell.length_b   1.000
_cell.length_c   1.000
_cell.angle_alpha   90.00
_cell.angle_beta   90.00
_cell.angle_gamma   90.00
#
_symmetry.space_group_name_H-M   'P 1'
#
loop_
_entity.id
_entity.type
_entity.pdbx_description
1 polymer ?
#
loop_
_entity_poly.entity_id
_entity_poly.type
_entity_poly.pdbx_seq_one_letter_code
_entity_poly.pdbx_strand_id
1 'polypeptide(L)'
;MLSQKLPWLGKLRASSKIAQSEADVFKERFESTRLEVISKVKQAYFELYWITKAIAITRSNVDLMKQLEKVALVKYATGRVPQQDLLKAQVEISKLQNDLDTFTEMRTTAESKLNALLGRPPAAPLGAPEEIEFERLTLDLDSLYRMARESSPDLRLHQRRIEKAEREVGLAKLDYYPDFTLGVQYQDIGSGAPMAPNEGRDAWSAKFSINLPLWWGKRQAGVNEAKTRAVSEQFA
;
A
#
# COMPACT_ATOMS: atom_id res chain seq x y z
N MET A 1 -31.60 -13.99 -30.64
CA MET A 1 -30.74 -15.17 -30.44
C MET A 1 -30.14 -15.10 -29.05
N LEU A 2 -30.32 -16.14 -28.25
CA LEU A 2 -29.69 -16.30 -26.95
C LEU A 2 -28.60 -17.36 -27.08
N SER A 3 -27.39 -17.10 -26.58
CA SER A 3 -26.32 -18.10 -26.55
C SER A 3 -25.53 -18.02 -25.25
N GLN A 4 -25.21 -19.18 -24.68
CA GLN A 4 -24.40 -19.31 -23.47
C GLN A 4 -23.18 -20.19 -23.78
N LYS A 5 -22.00 -19.66 -23.46
CA LYS A 5 -20.77 -20.46 -23.43
C LYS A 5 -20.76 -21.28 -22.14
N LEU A 6 -20.53 -22.58 -22.27
CA LEU A 6 -20.38 -23.56 -21.20
C LEU A 6 -18.94 -24.07 -21.25
N PRO A 7 -18.03 -23.47 -20.46
CA PRO A 7 -16.64 -23.90 -20.44
C PRO A 7 -16.50 -25.37 -20.06
N TRP A 8 -15.37 -25.99 -20.41
CA TRP A 8 -15.08 -27.35 -19.98
C TRP A 8 -15.27 -27.55 -18.46
N LEU A 9 -15.68 -28.76 -18.07
CA LEU A 9 -15.89 -29.12 -16.67
C LEU A 9 -14.66 -28.76 -15.82
N GLY A 10 -14.89 -28.03 -14.73
CA GLY A 10 -13.84 -27.58 -13.83
C GLY A 10 -13.21 -26.23 -14.16
N LYS A 11 -13.35 -25.70 -15.39
CA LYS A 11 -12.76 -24.40 -15.77
C LYS A 11 -13.36 -23.24 -14.97
N LEU A 12 -14.69 -23.21 -14.82
CA LEU A 12 -15.38 -22.23 -13.96
C LEU A 12 -14.97 -22.35 -12.48
N ARG A 13 -14.80 -23.58 -11.96
CA ARG A 13 -14.34 -23.81 -10.59
C ARG A 13 -12.89 -23.34 -10.40
N ALA A 14 -12.02 -23.58 -11.37
CA ALA A 14 -10.64 -23.11 -11.34
C ALA A 14 -10.57 -21.57 -11.38
N SER A 15 -11.34 -20.92 -12.26
CA SER A 15 -11.47 -19.46 -12.28
C SER A 15 -11.99 -18.90 -10.95
N SER A 16 -12.99 -19.55 -10.35
CA SER A 16 -13.50 -19.17 -9.03
C SER A 16 -12.44 -19.28 -7.92
N LYS A 17 -11.63 -20.34 -7.91
CA LYS A 17 -10.52 -20.49 -6.95
C LYS A 17 -9.40 -19.46 -7.14
N ILE A 18 -9.14 -19.02 -8.37
CA ILE A 18 -8.19 -17.93 -8.65
C ILE A 18 -8.75 -16.61 -8.14
N ALA A 19 -10.02 -16.31 -8.41
CA ALA A 19 -10.68 -15.12 -7.89
C ALA A 19 -10.67 -15.09 -6.34
N GLN A 20 -10.84 -16.24 -5.70
CA GLN A 20 -10.71 -16.36 -4.24
C GLN A 20 -9.28 -16.09 -3.76
N SER A 21 -8.27 -16.68 -4.40
CA SER A 21 -6.86 -16.37 -4.10
C SER A 21 -6.53 -14.89 -4.29
N GLU A 22 -7.09 -14.26 -5.32
CA GLU A 22 -6.92 -12.83 -5.57
C GLU A 22 -7.55 -11.99 -4.46
N ALA A 23 -8.73 -12.36 -3.96
CA ALA A 23 -9.30 -11.74 -2.77
C ALA A 23 -8.40 -11.90 -1.54
N ASP A 24 -7.80 -13.08 -1.34
CA ASP A 24 -6.84 -13.32 -0.25
C ASP A 24 -5.57 -12.45 -0.37
N VAL A 25 -5.05 -12.26 -1.60
CA VAL A 25 -3.95 -11.32 -1.89
C VAL A 25 -4.34 -9.89 -1.50
N PHE A 26 -5.52 -9.42 -1.90
CA PHE A 26 -5.98 -8.07 -1.55
C PHE A 26 -6.20 -7.89 -0.04
N LYS A 27 -6.63 -8.94 0.66
CA LYS A 27 -6.78 -8.94 2.11
C LYS A 27 -5.44 -8.75 2.81
N GLU A 28 -4.41 -9.52 2.46
CA GLU A 28 -3.08 -9.35 3.07
C GLU A 28 -2.43 -8.01 2.69
N ARG A 29 -2.69 -7.52 1.46
CA ARG A 29 -2.25 -6.17 1.04
C ARG A 29 -2.88 -5.08 1.90
N PHE A 30 -4.17 -5.20 2.19
CA PHE A 30 -4.86 -4.28 3.09
C PHE A 30 -4.22 -4.25 4.48
N GLU A 31 -3.93 -5.43 5.07
CA GLU A 31 -3.27 -5.51 6.38
C GLU A 31 -1.86 -4.92 6.37
N SER A 32 -1.08 -5.17 5.31
CA SER A 32 0.24 -4.55 5.12
C SER A 32 0.14 -3.02 5.07
N THR A 33 -0.73 -2.47 4.21
CA THR A 33 -0.95 -1.03 4.10
C THR A 33 -1.46 -0.43 5.41
N ARG A 34 -2.32 -1.15 6.14
CA ARG A 34 -2.80 -0.71 7.46
C ARG A 34 -1.65 -0.56 8.46
N LEU A 35 -0.74 -1.54 8.54
CA LEU A 35 0.44 -1.46 9.40
C LEU A 35 1.41 -0.36 8.96
N GLU A 36 1.58 -0.17 7.65
CA GLU A 36 2.39 0.90 7.08
C GLU A 36 1.87 2.28 7.48
N VAL A 37 0.55 2.51 7.38
CA VAL A 37 -0.09 3.76 7.80
C VAL A 37 0.10 3.99 9.31
N ILE A 38 -0.13 2.96 10.14
CA ILE A 38 0.11 3.04 11.59
C ILE A 38 1.56 3.42 11.88
N SER A 39 2.52 2.79 11.20
CA SER A 39 3.95 3.09 11.35
C SER A 39 4.26 4.53 10.97
N LYS A 40 3.77 5.01 9.82
CA LYS A 40 3.94 6.40 9.36
C LYS A 40 3.34 7.41 10.35
N VAL A 41 2.15 7.14 10.89
CA VAL A 41 1.51 8.00 11.89
C VAL A 41 2.35 8.05 13.17
N LYS A 42 2.83 6.90 13.66
CA LYS A 42 3.71 6.85 14.83
C LYS A 42 5.00 7.62 14.60
N GLN A 43 5.67 7.42 13.47
CA GLN A 43 6.90 8.14 13.12
C GLN A 43 6.67 9.66 13.06
N ALA A 44 5.61 10.12 12.40
CA ALA A 44 5.27 11.54 12.33
C ALA A 44 4.94 12.13 13.72
N TYR A 45 4.29 11.35 14.58
CA TYR A 45 4.02 11.77 15.97
C TYR A 45 5.32 11.89 16.79
N PHE A 46 6.22 10.91 16.70
CA PHE A 46 7.52 10.96 17.38
C PHE A 46 8.42 12.08 16.86
N GLU A 47 8.38 12.37 15.56
CA GLU A 47 9.05 13.52 14.95
C GLU A 47 8.52 14.84 15.53
N LEU A 48 7.20 15.01 15.61
CA LEU A 48 6.57 16.18 16.23
C LEU A 48 6.93 16.31 17.73
N TYR A 49 6.93 15.19 18.47
CA TYR A 49 7.34 15.15 19.87
C TYR A 49 8.78 15.62 20.05
N TRP A 50 9.71 15.07 19.26
CA TRP A 50 11.13 15.44 19.30
C TRP A 50 11.33 16.93 18.99
N ILE A 51 10.71 17.45 17.94
CA ILE A 51 10.80 18.89 17.59
C ILE A 51 10.24 19.76 18.72
N THR A 52 9.11 19.36 19.32
CA THR A 52 8.51 20.09 20.44
C THR A 52 9.47 20.16 21.63
N LYS A 53 10.18 19.06 21.94
CA LYS A 53 11.21 19.02 22.97
C LYS A 53 12.44 19.86 22.61
N ALA A 54 12.88 19.80 21.36
CA ALA A 54 14.00 20.61 20.87
C ALA A 54 13.70 22.11 21.04
N ILE A 55 12.52 22.57 20.64
CA ILE A 55 12.06 23.96 20.84
C ILE A 55 12.10 24.34 22.32
N ALA A 56 11.54 23.49 23.20
CA ALA A 56 11.49 23.77 24.64
C ALA A 56 12.90 23.92 25.24
N ILE A 57 13.80 22.98 24.92
CA ILE A 57 15.20 23.00 25.40
C ILE A 57 15.95 24.21 24.84
N THR A 58 15.82 24.50 23.55
CA THR A 58 16.48 25.65 22.91
C THR A 58 16.01 26.97 23.52
N ARG A 59 14.72 27.12 23.85
CA ARG A 59 14.22 28.29 24.58
C ARG A 59 14.87 28.44 25.94
N SER A 60 14.94 27.36 26.72
CA SER A 60 15.65 27.37 28.01
C SER A 60 17.12 27.73 27.87
N ASN A 61 17.78 27.29 26.79
CA ASN A 61 19.17 27.63 26.51
C ASN A 61 19.34 29.12 26.14
N VAL A 62 18.42 29.69 25.34
CA VAL A 62 18.40 31.13 25.04
C VAL A 62 18.27 31.94 26.34
N ASP A 63 17.36 31.55 27.22
CA ASP A 63 17.13 32.25 28.48
C ASP A 63 18.36 32.17 29.40
N LEU A 64 19.02 31.00 29.46
CA LEU A 64 20.27 30.82 30.20
C LEU A 64 21.40 31.67 29.62
N MET A 65 21.57 31.69 28.29
CA MET A 65 22.60 32.50 27.64
C MET A 65 22.39 34.00 27.85
N LYS A 66 21.14 34.48 27.84
CA LYS A 66 20.82 35.88 28.18
C LYS A 66 21.19 36.22 29.62
N GLN A 67 21.08 35.28 30.56
CA GLN A 67 21.54 35.51 31.94
C GLN A 67 23.07 35.62 31.99
N LEU A 68 23.79 34.77 31.26
CA LEU A 68 25.25 34.83 31.17
C LEU A 68 25.75 36.09 30.49
N GLU A 69 25.08 36.55 29.43
CA GLU A 69 25.37 37.82 28.76
C GLU A 69 25.28 38.99 29.75
N LYS A 70 24.24 39.05 30.59
CA LYS A 70 24.11 40.08 31.63
C LYS A 70 25.28 40.06 32.62
N VAL A 71 25.73 38.89 33.04
CA VAL A 71 26.89 38.75 33.92
C VAL A 71 28.17 39.22 33.23
N ALA A 72 28.37 38.85 31.96
CA ALA A 72 29.52 39.28 31.17
C ALA A 72 29.52 40.81 30.97
N LEU A 73 28.36 41.41 30.70
CA LEU A 73 28.20 42.85 30.55
C LEU A 73 28.61 43.62 31.81
N VAL A 74 28.18 43.16 32.99
CA VAL A 74 28.58 43.78 34.27
C VAL A 74 30.08 43.66 34.48
N LYS A 75 30.67 42.49 34.24
CA LYS A 75 32.12 42.31 34.41
C LYS A 75 32.91 43.17 33.42
N TYR A 76 32.46 43.29 32.17
CA TYR A 76 33.06 44.18 31.17
C TYR A 76 32.98 45.65 31.59
N ALA A 77 31.82 46.11 32.05
CA ALA A 77 31.64 47.48 32.54
C ALA A 77 32.55 47.82 33.74
N THR A 78 32.90 46.82 34.55
CA THR A 78 33.87 46.94 35.66
C THR A 78 35.33 46.66 35.27
N GLY A 79 35.62 46.46 33.97
CA GLY A 79 36.97 46.20 33.45
C GLY A 79 37.54 44.82 33.79
N ARG A 80 36.72 43.87 34.24
CA ARG A 80 37.16 42.55 34.75
C ARG A 80 37.23 41.45 33.69
N VAL A 81 36.68 41.67 32.50
CA VAL A 81 36.76 40.75 31.35
C VAL A 81 36.83 41.52 30.03
N PRO A 82 37.42 40.94 28.96
CA PRO A 82 37.45 41.55 27.64
C PRO A 82 36.06 41.65 27.00
N GLN A 83 35.87 42.65 26.12
CA GLN A 83 34.65 42.79 25.31
C GLN A 83 34.35 41.54 24.46
N GLN A 84 35.39 40.79 24.08
CA GLN A 84 35.27 39.56 23.30
C GLN A 84 34.33 38.53 23.95
N ASP A 85 34.30 38.42 25.27
CA ASP A 85 33.47 37.43 25.97
C ASP A 85 31.99 37.81 25.91
N LEU A 86 31.66 39.11 25.95
CA LEU A 86 30.31 39.60 25.73
C LEU A 86 29.85 39.32 24.29
N LEU A 87 30.71 39.61 23.31
CA LEU A 87 30.41 39.35 21.89
C LEU A 87 30.20 37.86 21.61
N LYS A 88 30.99 36.98 22.23
CA LYS A 88 30.79 35.52 22.12
C LYS A 88 29.43 35.09 22.64
N ALA A 89 28.99 35.60 23.78
CA ALA A 89 27.67 35.29 24.33
C ALA A 89 26.55 35.76 23.39
N GLN A 90 26.67 36.95 22.82
CA GLN A 90 25.70 37.49 21.85
C GLN A 90 25.63 36.63 20.57
N VAL A 91 26.78 36.24 20.02
CA VAL A 91 26.84 35.34 18.86
C VAL A 91 26.15 34.01 19.16
N GLU A 92 26.34 33.45 20.35
CA GLU A 92 25.72 32.18 20.74
C GLU A 92 24.21 32.31 20.90
N ILE A 93 23.71 33.42 21.48
CA ILE A 93 22.27 33.73 21.52
C ILE A 93 21.70 33.80 20.10
N SER A 94 22.36 34.49 19.17
CA SER A 94 21.90 34.59 17.79
C SER A 94 21.83 33.24 17.09
N LYS A 95 22.79 32.33 17.33
CA LYS A 95 22.71 30.97 16.80
C LYS A 95 21.51 30.20 17.36
N LEU A 96 21.31 30.24 18.67
CA LEU A 96 20.17 29.56 19.31
C LEU A 96 18.82 30.11 18.84
N GLN A 97 18.76 31.40 18.49
CA GLN A 97 17.56 31.99 17.87
C GLN A 97 17.33 31.45 16.46
N ASN A 98 18.37 31.36 15.63
CA ASN A 98 18.26 30.74 14.31
C ASN A 98 17.83 29.27 14.39
N ASP A 99 18.34 28.53 15.37
CA ASP A 99 17.91 27.14 15.62
C ASP A 99 16.43 27.08 16.02
N LEU A 100 15.95 28.04 16.83
CA LEU A 100 14.55 28.12 17.23
C LEU A 100 13.63 28.37 16.03
N ASP A 101 14.03 29.25 15.11
CA ASP A 101 13.28 29.54 13.89
C ASP A 101 13.22 28.28 13.01
N THR A 102 14.36 27.61 12.83
CA THR A 102 14.46 26.34 12.10
C THR A 102 13.53 25.28 12.69
N PHE A 103 13.56 25.07 14.00
CA PHE A 103 12.67 24.09 14.65
C PHE A 103 11.20 24.48 14.55
N THR A 104 10.87 25.76 14.53
CA THR A 104 9.49 26.24 14.36
C THR A 104 8.96 25.96 12.95
N GLU A 105 9.79 26.13 11.93
CA GLU A 105 9.46 25.74 10.55
C GLU A 105 9.31 24.21 10.43
N MET A 106 10.26 23.45 11.00
CA MET A 106 10.19 21.99 11.03
C MET A 106 8.92 21.50 11.74
N ARG A 107 8.52 22.14 12.85
CA ARG A 107 7.29 21.82 13.56
C ARG A 107 6.07 22.00 12.66
N THR A 108 6.00 23.11 11.92
CA THR A 108 4.89 23.39 11.00
C THR A 108 4.78 22.31 9.90
N THR A 109 5.92 21.84 9.40
CA THR A 109 5.97 20.75 8.41
C THR A 109 5.55 19.41 9.04
N ALA A 110 6.01 19.10 10.25
CA ALA A 110 5.66 17.89 10.98
C ALA A 110 4.15 17.84 11.32
N GLU A 111 3.57 18.96 11.76
CA GLU A 111 2.12 19.10 12.01
C GLU A 111 1.32 18.87 10.72
N SER A 112 1.75 19.48 9.61
CA SER A 112 1.10 19.30 8.30
C SER A 112 1.15 17.85 7.82
N LYS A 113 2.30 17.19 7.98
CA LYS A 113 2.51 15.78 7.65
C LYS A 113 1.62 14.86 8.49
N LEU A 114 1.53 15.11 9.80
CA LEU A 114 0.67 14.34 10.69
C LEU A 114 -0.81 14.55 10.35
N ASN A 115 -1.25 15.79 10.10
CA ASN A 115 -2.62 16.06 9.65
C ASN A 115 -2.97 15.35 8.35
N ALA A 116 -2.06 15.34 7.36
CA ALA A 116 -2.26 14.64 6.09
C ALA A 116 -2.47 13.13 6.31
N LEU A 117 -1.66 12.51 7.18
CA LEU A 117 -1.81 11.09 7.53
C LEU A 117 -3.11 10.79 8.27
N LEU A 118 -3.62 11.75 9.05
CA LEU A 118 -4.90 11.67 9.75
C LEU A 118 -6.12 12.01 8.88
N GLY A 119 -5.92 12.35 7.60
CA GLY A 119 -7.00 12.78 6.71
C GLY A 119 -7.62 14.13 7.09
N ARG A 120 -6.85 14.99 7.76
CA ARG A 120 -7.26 16.33 8.22
C ARG A 120 -6.65 17.42 7.33
N PRO A 121 -7.24 18.63 7.28
CA PRO A 121 -6.61 19.77 6.62
C PRO A 121 -5.18 20.00 7.15
N PRO A 122 -4.17 20.33 6.30
CA PRO A 122 -2.77 20.43 6.73
C PRO A 122 -2.55 21.42 7.90
N ALA A 123 -3.28 22.54 7.90
CA ALA A 123 -3.21 23.57 8.92
C ALA A 123 -4.22 23.38 10.07
N ALA A 124 -4.87 22.21 10.18
CA ALA A 124 -5.79 21.96 11.28
C ALA A 124 -5.01 21.96 12.61
N PRO A 125 -5.52 22.63 13.67
CA PRO A 125 -4.80 22.73 14.93
C PRO A 125 -4.59 21.34 15.55
N LEU A 126 -3.36 21.12 16.02
CA LEU A 126 -2.95 19.95 16.79
C LEU A 126 -2.55 20.40 18.20
N GLY A 127 -2.83 19.55 19.19
CA GLY A 127 -2.34 19.77 20.55
C GLY A 127 -0.83 19.52 20.64
N ALA A 128 -0.23 19.90 21.76
CA ALA A 128 1.13 19.50 22.05
C ALA A 128 1.18 17.97 22.27
N PRO A 129 2.21 17.28 21.77
CA PRO A 129 2.46 15.88 22.10
C PRO A 129 2.58 15.68 23.62
N GLU A 130 2.05 14.58 24.12
CA GLU A 130 2.17 14.19 25.53
C GLU A 130 3.58 13.67 25.82
N GLU A 131 3.96 13.61 27.10
CA GLU A 131 5.22 12.97 27.49
C GLU A 131 5.19 11.49 27.14
N ILE A 132 6.25 10.99 26.50
CA ILE A 132 6.33 9.59 26.09
C ILE A 132 7.42 8.89 26.91
N GLU A 133 7.04 7.79 27.55
CA GLU A 133 8.00 6.86 28.13
C GLU A 133 8.54 5.93 27.04
N PHE A 134 9.87 5.94 26.87
CA PHE A 134 10.53 5.08 25.88
C PHE A 134 10.84 3.71 26.48
N GLU A 135 10.12 2.69 26.02
CA GLU A 135 10.49 1.30 26.28
C GLU A 135 11.60 0.86 25.32
N ARG A 136 12.66 0.25 25.87
CA ARG A 136 13.70 -0.36 25.03
C ARG A 136 13.19 -1.67 24.47
N LEU A 137 13.39 -1.89 23.17
CA LEU A 137 13.15 -3.18 22.55
C LEU A 137 14.16 -4.19 23.11
N THR A 138 13.67 -5.21 23.83
CA THR A 138 14.49 -6.26 24.47
C THR A 138 14.57 -7.55 23.64
N LEU A 139 13.89 -7.60 22.50
CA LEU A 139 13.84 -8.79 21.64
C LEU A 139 15.15 -8.96 20.85
N ASP A 140 15.65 -10.19 20.81
CA ASP A 140 16.76 -10.58 19.95
C ASP A 140 16.32 -10.74 18.48
N LEU A 141 17.31 -10.75 17.58
CA LEU A 141 17.08 -10.80 16.14
C LEU A 141 16.38 -12.10 15.69
N ASP A 142 16.69 -13.24 16.30
CA ASP A 142 16.07 -14.52 15.93
C ASP A 142 14.60 -14.57 16.35
N SER A 143 14.28 -14.00 17.51
CA SER A 143 12.89 -13.80 17.95
C SER A 143 12.12 -12.91 17.00
N LEU A 144 12.72 -11.81 16.50
CA LEU A 144 12.09 -10.95 15.49
C LEU A 144 11.87 -11.69 14.16
N TYR A 145 12.82 -12.52 13.70
CA TYR A 145 12.64 -13.31 12.48
C TYR A 145 11.51 -14.34 12.62
N ARG A 146 11.40 -15.01 13.78
CA ARG A 146 10.29 -15.94 14.04
C ARG A 146 8.95 -15.21 14.02
N MET A 147 8.84 -14.09 14.72
CA MET A 147 7.63 -13.26 14.72
C MET A 147 7.28 -12.79 13.31
N ALA A 148 8.26 -12.36 12.51
CA ALA A 148 8.03 -11.94 11.13
C ALA A 148 7.47 -13.10 10.28
N ARG A 149 8.04 -14.30 10.36
CA ARG A 149 7.54 -15.47 9.61
C ARG A 149 6.11 -15.85 9.98
N GLU A 150 5.73 -15.72 11.24
CA GLU A 150 4.39 -16.10 11.72
C GLU A 150 3.34 -15.01 11.44
N SER A 151 3.71 -13.74 11.57
CA SER A 151 2.76 -12.64 11.67
C SER A 151 2.85 -11.60 10.55
N SER A 152 3.90 -11.58 9.73
CA SER A 152 4.08 -10.57 8.67
C SER A 152 3.01 -10.69 7.57
N PRO A 153 2.17 -9.65 7.37
CA PRO A 153 1.25 -9.61 6.24
C PRO A 153 1.96 -9.57 4.89
N ASP A 154 3.15 -8.97 4.80
CA ASP A 154 3.92 -8.93 3.55
C ASP A 154 4.35 -10.34 3.13
N LEU A 155 4.91 -11.13 4.06
CA LEU A 155 5.28 -12.52 3.74
C LEU A 155 4.06 -13.36 3.35
N ARG A 156 2.93 -13.17 4.03
CA ARG A 156 1.67 -13.83 3.66
C ARG A 156 1.16 -13.36 2.30
N LEU A 157 1.28 -12.07 1.97
CA LEU A 157 0.92 -11.52 0.67
C LEU A 157 1.69 -12.21 -0.46
N HIS A 158 3.01 -12.35 -0.32
CA HIS A 158 3.84 -13.08 -1.30
C HIS A 158 3.41 -14.55 -1.40
N GLN A 159 3.15 -15.22 -0.26
CA GLN A 159 2.66 -16.59 -0.26
C GLN A 159 1.32 -16.74 -1.01
N ARG A 160 0.37 -15.81 -0.81
CA ARG A 160 -0.92 -15.82 -1.53
C ARG A 160 -0.76 -15.56 -3.03
N ARG A 161 0.21 -14.74 -3.44
CA ARG A 161 0.53 -14.52 -4.86
C ARG A 161 1.07 -15.78 -5.53
N ILE A 162 1.96 -16.50 -4.85
CA ILE A 162 2.47 -17.80 -5.32
C ILE A 162 1.30 -18.78 -5.48
N GLU A 163 0.45 -18.93 -4.45
CA GLU A 163 -0.73 -19.80 -4.52
C GLU A 163 -1.70 -19.42 -5.66
N LYS A 164 -1.90 -18.13 -5.91
CA LYS A 164 -2.70 -17.64 -7.05
C LYS A 164 -2.08 -18.08 -8.37
N ALA A 165 -0.77 -17.84 -8.55
CA ALA A 165 -0.06 -18.16 -9.78
C ALA A 165 -0.04 -19.68 -10.06
N GLU A 166 0.11 -20.51 -9.03
CA GLU A 166 -0.01 -21.97 -9.15
C GLU A 166 -1.41 -22.41 -9.63
N ARG A 167 -2.48 -21.75 -9.15
CA ARG A 167 -3.84 -22.00 -9.61
C ARG A 167 -4.05 -21.54 -11.06
N GLU A 168 -3.41 -20.45 -11.49
CA GLU A 168 -3.41 -19.99 -12.88
C GLU A 168 -2.75 -21.03 -13.82
N VAL A 169 -1.67 -21.69 -13.39
CA VAL A 169 -1.09 -22.83 -14.14
C VAL A 169 -2.13 -23.95 -14.31
N GLY A 170 -2.88 -24.26 -13.25
CA GLY A 170 -3.98 -25.23 -13.29
C GLY A 170 -5.07 -24.85 -14.30
N LEU A 171 -5.48 -23.57 -14.33
CA LEU A 171 -6.45 -23.06 -15.30
C LEU A 171 -5.92 -23.12 -16.74
N ALA A 172 -4.65 -22.74 -16.97
CA ALA A 172 -4.03 -22.80 -18.29
C ALA A 172 -3.98 -24.24 -18.85
N LYS A 173 -3.80 -25.25 -17.98
CA LYS A 173 -3.90 -26.66 -18.38
C LYS A 173 -5.32 -27.05 -18.79
N LEU A 174 -6.36 -26.35 -18.34
CA LEU A 174 -7.74 -26.63 -18.75
C LEU A 174 -8.05 -26.10 -20.17
N ASP A 175 -7.19 -25.25 -20.74
CA ASP A 175 -7.36 -24.76 -22.12
C ASP A 175 -7.03 -25.81 -23.20
N TYR A 176 -6.53 -26.99 -22.80
CA TYR A 176 -6.42 -28.16 -23.67
C TYR A 176 -7.76 -28.86 -23.92
N TYR A 177 -8.80 -28.53 -23.16
CA TYR A 177 -10.12 -29.15 -23.30
C TYR A 177 -11.08 -28.24 -24.07
N PRO A 178 -12.06 -28.84 -24.79
CA PRO A 178 -13.01 -28.07 -25.57
C PRO A 178 -13.99 -27.29 -24.68
N ASP A 179 -14.38 -26.11 -25.14
CA ASP A 179 -15.52 -25.39 -24.57
C ASP A 179 -16.77 -25.68 -25.41
N PHE A 180 -17.93 -25.68 -24.77
CA PHE A 180 -19.22 -25.85 -25.42
C PHE A 180 -19.96 -24.52 -25.53
N THR A 181 -20.80 -24.37 -26.54
CA THR A 181 -21.72 -23.24 -26.66
C THR A 181 -23.09 -23.76 -27.05
N LEU A 182 -24.10 -23.40 -26.26
CA LEU A 182 -25.50 -23.69 -26.55
C LEU A 182 -26.19 -22.39 -26.95
N GLY A 183 -26.91 -22.39 -28.05
CA GLY A 183 -27.67 -21.25 -28.53
C GLY A 183 -29.08 -21.62 -28.97
N VAL A 184 -30.01 -20.71 -28.75
CA VAL A 184 -31.39 -20.80 -29.22
C VAL A 184 -31.73 -19.51 -29.95
N GLN A 185 -32.32 -19.63 -31.14
CA GLN A 185 -32.72 -18.50 -31.96
C GLN A 185 -34.14 -18.69 -32.42
N TYR A 186 -34.97 -17.68 -32.16
CA TYR A 186 -36.23 -17.48 -32.85
C TYR A 186 -35.99 -16.56 -34.05
N GLN A 187 -36.58 -16.91 -35.18
CA GLN A 187 -36.56 -16.13 -36.41
C GLN A 187 -37.99 -16.01 -36.94
N ASP A 188 -38.48 -14.78 -37.00
CA ASP A 188 -39.68 -14.42 -37.75
C ASP A 188 -39.31 -14.39 -39.24
N ILE A 189 -39.94 -15.25 -40.04
CA ILE A 189 -39.67 -15.39 -41.48
C ILE A 189 -40.59 -14.45 -42.30
N GLY A 190 -41.49 -13.71 -41.64
CA GLY A 190 -42.36 -12.73 -42.28
C GLY A 190 -43.51 -13.34 -43.08
N SER A 191 -44.39 -12.50 -43.64
CA SER A 191 -45.58 -12.90 -44.40
C SER A 191 -45.39 -12.74 -45.90
N GLY A 192 -44.42 -13.45 -46.49
CA GLY A 192 -44.36 -13.65 -47.94
C GLY A 192 -45.50 -14.57 -48.42
N ALA A 193 -45.87 -14.50 -49.70
CA ALA A 193 -46.84 -15.43 -50.27
C ALA A 193 -46.28 -16.87 -50.17
N PRO A 194 -47.00 -17.81 -49.54
CA PRO A 194 -46.47 -19.17 -49.34
C PRO A 194 -46.26 -19.84 -50.70
N MET A 195 -45.04 -20.29 -50.98
CA MET A 195 -44.74 -21.08 -52.18
C MET A 195 -45.27 -22.53 -52.06
N ALA A 196 -45.62 -22.97 -50.85
CA ALA A 196 -46.24 -24.27 -50.59
C ALA A 196 -47.27 -24.23 -49.44
N PRO A 197 -48.25 -25.17 -49.40
CA PRO A 197 -49.38 -25.15 -48.45
C PRO A 197 -49.05 -25.36 -46.96
N ASN A 198 -47.77 -25.46 -46.57
CA ASN A 198 -47.31 -25.74 -45.19
C ASN A 198 -46.05 -24.95 -44.82
N GLU A 199 -45.83 -23.78 -45.41
CA GLU A 199 -44.69 -22.92 -45.03
C GLU A 199 -44.95 -22.27 -43.67
N GLY A 200 -44.20 -22.73 -42.66
CA GLY A 200 -44.24 -22.18 -41.30
C GLY A 200 -43.75 -20.73 -41.29
N ARG A 201 -44.45 -19.88 -40.53
CA ARG A 201 -44.17 -18.42 -40.45
C ARG A 201 -43.10 -18.06 -39.40
N ASP A 202 -42.87 -18.98 -38.47
CA ASP A 202 -41.99 -18.82 -37.31
C ASP A 202 -41.02 -20.01 -37.25
N ALA A 203 -39.72 -19.74 -37.13
CA ALA A 203 -38.70 -20.77 -36.99
C ALA A 203 -37.94 -20.64 -35.66
N TRP A 204 -37.90 -21.74 -34.91
CA TRP A 204 -37.00 -21.89 -33.78
C TRP A 204 -35.83 -22.80 -34.20
N SER A 205 -34.61 -22.37 -33.91
CA SER A 205 -33.40 -23.17 -34.12
C SER A 205 -32.59 -23.26 -32.83
N ALA A 206 -32.05 -24.44 -32.57
CA ALA A 206 -31.08 -24.68 -31.51
C ALA A 206 -29.73 -25.00 -32.15
N LYS A 207 -28.67 -24.39 -31.62
CA LYS A 207 -27.29 -24.59 -32.07
C LYS A 207 -26.47 -25.09 -30.90
N PHE A 208 -25.77 -26.19 -31.13
CA PHE A 208 -24.70 -26.66 -30.26
C PHE A 208 -23.37 -26.52 -31.00
N SER A 209 -22.34 -26.02 -30.33
CA SER A 209 -21.02 -25.84 -30.94
C SER A 209 -19.94 -26.23 -29.94
N ILE A 210 -18.93 -26.94 -30.42
CA ILE A 210 -17.76 -27.35 -29.66
C ILE A 210 -16.54 -26.65 -30.24
N ASN A 211 -15.76 -25.98 -29.42
CA ASN A 211 -14.46 -25.46 -29.83
C ASN A 211 -13.39 -26.54 -29.64
N LEU A 212 -12.88 -27.13 -30.73
CA LEU A 212 -11.85 -28.17 -30.66
C LEU A 212 -10.44 -27.57 -30.61
N PRO A 213 -9.68 -27.82 -29.54
CA PRO A 213 -8.37 -27.22 -29.37
C PRO A 213 -7.27 -27.91 -30.20
N LEU A 214 -7.08 -27.53 -31.47
CA LEU A 214 -6.10 -28.16 -32.37
C LEU A 214 -4.65 -27.63 -32.26
N TRP A 215 -4.45 -26.33 -32.05
CA TRP A 215 -3.11 -25.72 -31.87
C TRP A 215 -2.46 -26.02 -30.50
N TRP A 216 -1.99 -27.25 -30.28
CA TRP A 216 -1.39 -27.65 -28.99
C TRP A 216 -0.12 -26.88 -28.64
N GLY A 217 0.70 -26.48 -29.62
CA GLY A 217 1.88 -25.66 -29.39
C GLY A 217 1.58 -24.31 -28.71
N LYS A 218 0.49 -23.64 -29.14
CA LYS A 218 0.03 -22.38 -28.50
C LYS A 218 -0.39 -22.58 -27.04
N ARG A 219 -1.03 -23.71 -26.74
CA ARG A 219 -1.49 -24.04 -25.38
C ARG A 219 -0.33 -24.43 -24.47
N GLN A 220 0.62 -25.18 -25.01
CA GLN A 220 1.86 -25.49 -24.32
C GLN A 220 2.63 -24.22 -23.98
N ALA A 221 2.71 -23.27 -24.92
CA ALA A 221 3.31 -21.96 -24.66
C ALA A 221 2.57 -21.21 -23.54
N GLY A 222 1.23 -21.19 -23.55
CA GLY A 222 0.44 -20.57 -22.47
C GLY A 222 0.63 -21.21 -21.10
N VAL A 223 0.72 -22.55 -21.02
CA VAL A 223 1.05 -23.24 -19.76
C VAL A 223 2.48 -22.94 -19.31
N ASN A 224 3.44 -22.91 -20.24
CA ASN A 224 4.82 -22.57 -19.93
C ASN A 224 4.93 -21.12 -19.44
N GLU A 225 4.20 -20.18 -20.04
CA GLU A 225 4.12 -18.79 -19.57
C GLU A 225 3.58 -18.71 -18.15
N ALA A 226 2.46 -19.39 -17.86
CA ALA A 226 1.88 -19.43 -16.51
C ALA A 226 2.85 -20.04 -15.49
N LYS A 227 3.61 -21.08 -15.86
CA LYS A 227 4.64 -21.68 -15.00
C LYS A 227 5.78 -20.69 -14.74
N THR A 228 6.28 -20.02 -15.78
CA THR A 228 7.33 -19.02 -15.64
C THR A 228 6.87 -17.88 -14.72
N ARG A 229 5.61 -17.46 -14.83
CA ARG A 229 5.00 -16.47 -13.92
C ARG A 229 4.97 -16.98 -12.48
N ALA A 230 4.51 -18.21 -12.24
CA ALA A 230 4.50 -18.80 -10.90
C ALA A 230 5.90 -18.91 -10.29
N VAL A 231 6.90 -19.31 -11.07
CA VAL A 231 8.31 -19.32 -10.65
C VAL A 231 8.80 -17.90 -10.35
N SER A 232 8.48 -16.92 -11.19
CA SER A 232 8.89 -15.53 -10.93
C SER A 232 8.33 -14.98 -9.63
N GLU A 233 7.10 -15.35 -9.26
CA GLU A 233 6.48 -14.95 -7.98
C GLU A 233 7.16 -15.61 -6.76
N GLN A 234 7.86 -16.73 -6.92
CA GLN A 234 8.65 -17.35 -5.83
C GLN A 234 9.97 -16.64 -5.56
N PHE A 235 10.50 -15.90 -6.55
CA PHE A 235 11.80 -15.21 -6.47
C PHE A 235 11.68 -13.67 -6.46
N ALA A 236 10.46 -13.14 -6.45
CA ALA A 236 10.15 -11.70 -6.42
C ALA A 236 9.82 -11.22 -5.00
#